data_AF-A0A5C5CYT9-F1
#
_entry.id   AF-A0A5C5CYT9-F1
#
_cell.length_a   1.000
_cell.length_b   1.000
_cell.length_c   1.000
_cell.angle_alpha   90.00
_cell.angle_beta   90.00
_cell.angle_gamma   90.00
#
_symmetry.space_group_name_H-M   'P 1'
#
loop_
_entity.id
_entity.type
_entity.pdbx_description
1 polymer ?
#
loop_
_entity_poly.entity_id
_entity_poly.type
_entity_poly.pdbx_seq_one_letter_code
_entity_poly.pdbx_strand_id
1 'polypeptide(L)'
;MNIQEALNVFGLSGELSEKDIKAAYKKLAFKYHPDRNPAISGEIMKAINAARDFLLANLDNLNKFQSADESDHYNYGEEMESVLNTLSTLAGIVFEVIGNWVWISGETIVHKDVLKEIKCKWAPKKKQWFYRPEEHKSTRNRKEHSLDEIREKFGTAGQRSATGVNRVEARA
;
A
#
# COMPACT_ATOMS: atom_id res chain seq x y z
N MET A 1 -8.50 -8.63 -2.50
CA MET A 1 -8.98 -7.88 -1.32
C MET A 1 -10.39 -8.34 -0.96
N ASN A 2 -10.84 -8.12 0.27
CA ASN A 2 -12.24 -8.26 0.70
C ASN A 2 -12.93 -6.88 0.85
N ILE A 3 -14.22 -6.85 1.19
CA ILE A 3 -15.00 -5.60 1.32
C ILE A 3 -14.41 -4.69 2.39
N GLN A 4 -14.12 -5.21 3.59
CA GLN A 4 -13.55 -4.41 4.67
C GLN A 4 -12.16 -3.84 4.30
N GLU A 5 -11.30 -4.64 3.69
CA GLU A 5 -9.99 -4.18 3.21
C GLU A 5 -10.12 -3.03 2.21
N ALA A 6 -11.09 -3.12 1.29
CA ALA A 6 -11.34 -2.07 0.30
C ALA A 6 -11.93 -0.80 0.95
N LEU A 7 -12.79 -0.95 1.96
CA LEU A 7 -13.31 0.18 2.76
C LEU A 7 -12.21 0.89 3.54
N ASN A 8 -11.26 0.13 4.10
CA ASN A 8 -10.12 0.67 4.85
C ASN A 8 -9.16 1.48 3.95
N VAL A 9 -9.07 1.18 2.64
CA VAL A 9 -8.33 2.03 1.68
C VAL A 9 -8.91 3.44 1.62
N PHE A 10 -10.24 3.58 1.75
CA PHE A 10 -10.94 4.86 1.74
C PHE A 10 -11.16 5.47 3.13
N GLY A 11 -10.90 4.71 4.20
CA GLY A 11 -11.28 5.09 5.56
C GLY A 11 -12.80 5.24 5.73
N LEU A 12 -13.58 4.41 5.03
CA LEU A 12 -15.05 4.47 5.05
C LEU A 12 -15.64 3.45 6.01
N SER A 13 -16.70 3.86 6.72
CA SER A 13 -17.51 2.97 7.55
C SER A 13 -18.98 3.40 7.60
N GLY A 14 -19.85 2.57 8.20
CA GLY A 14 -21.31 2.81 8.27
C GLY A 14 -22.08 2.45 7.00
N GLU A 15 -23.33 2.91 6.90
CA GLU A 15 -24.12 2.74 5.68
C GLU A 15 -23.55 3.56 4.53
N LEU A 16 -23.14 2.89 3.46
CA LEU A 16 -22.47 3.50 2.32
C LEU A 16 -23.27 3.31 1.04
N SER A 17 -23.26 4.35 0.22
CA SER A 17 -23.81 4.35 -1.14
C SER A 17 -22.72 4.47 -2.20
N GLU A 18 -23.09 4.25 -3.46
CA GLU A 18 -22.21 4.50 -4.60
C GLU A 18 -21.66 5.93 -4.63
N LYS A 19 -22.47 6.91 -4.21
CA LYS A 19 -22.08 8.32 -4.16
C LYS A 19 -20.96 8.54 -3.16
N ASP A 20 -21.00 7.87 -2.02
CA ASP A 20 -19.99 8.00 -0.96
C ASP A 20 -18.65 7.43 -1.42
N ILE A 21 -18.67 6.27 -2.09
CA ILE A 21 -17.46 5.66 -2.69
C ILE A 21 -16.86 6.59 -3.74
N LYS A 22 -17.67 7.12 -4.65
CA LYS A 22 -17.19 8.04 -5.70
C LYS A 22 -16.63 9.34 -5.10
N ALA A 23 -17.25 9.86 -4.05
CA ALA A 23 -16.78 11.04 -3.34
C ALA A 23 -15.45 10.79 -2.64
N ALA A 24 -15.31 9.68 -1.92
CA ALA A 24 -14.05 9.28 -1.27
C ALA A 24 -12.93 9.06 -2.29
N TYR A 25 -13.25 8.36 -3.39
CA TYR A 25 -12.33 8.18 -4.51
C TYR A 25 -11.81 9.50 -5.05
N LYS A 26 -12.70 10.46 -5.33
CA LYS A 26 -12.29 11.78 -5.85
C LYS A 26 -11.36 12.51 -4.89
N LYS A 27 -11.62 12.45 -3.57
CA LYS A 27 -10.77 13.06 -2.54
C LYS A 27 -9.37 12.43 -2.54
N LEU A 28 -9.28 11.10 -2.50
CA LEU A 28 -7.98 10.42 -2.48
C LEU A 28 -7.22 10.53 -3.81
N ALA A 29 -7.92 10.44 -4.95
CA ALA A 29 -7.33 10.64 -6.26
C ALA A 29 -6.71 12.05 -6.41
N PHE A 30 -7.34 13.06 -5.82
CA PHE A 30 -6.77 14.41 -5.77
C PHE A 30 -5.55 14.47 -4.84
N LYS A 31 -5.61 13.85 -3.66
CA LYS A 31 -4.48 13.81 -2.71
C LYS A 31 -3.24 13.13 -3.30
N TYR A 32 -3.44 11.98 -3.95
CA TYR A 32 -2.37 11.13 -4.46
C TYR A 32 -2.18 11.22 -5.98
N HIS A 33 -2.61 12.33 -6.61
CA HIS A 33 -2.41 12.52 -8.04
C HIS A 33 -0.91 12.56 -8.37
N PRO A 34 -0.46 11.94 -9.48
CA PRO A 34 0.94 11.97 -9.92
C PRO A 34 1.55 13.36 -10.01
N ASP A 35 0.80 14.34 -10.52
CA ASP A 35 1.26 15.72 -10.65
C ASP A 35 1.51 16.42 -9.30
N ARG A 36 0.86 15.96 -8.22
CA ARG A 36 0.97 16.57 -6.88
C ARG A 36 1.96 15.84 -5.98
N ASN A 37 2.10 14.53 -6.17
CA ASN A 37 3.01 13.71 -5.37
C ASN A 37 3.72 12.66 -6.24
N PRO A 38 4.64 13.06 -7.14
CA PRO A 38 5.22 12.16 -8.13
C PRO A 38 6.03 11.01 -7.54
N ALA A 39 6.51 11.15 -6.29
CA ALA A 39 7.33 10.15 -5.61
C ALA A 39 6.53 8.89 -5.25
N ILE A 40 5.33 9.03 -4.66
CA ILE A 40 4.56 7.91 -4.09
C ILE A 40 3.18 7.68 -4.74
N SER A 41 2.69 8.66 -5.50
CA SER A 41 1.35 8.67 -6.14
C SER A 41 1.02 7.43 -6.96
N GLY A 42 1.94 6.98 -7.82
CA GLY A 42 1.66 5.91 -8.77
C GLY A 42 1.30 4.59 -8.10
N GLU A 43 1.89 4.32 -6.94
CA GLU A 43 1.66 3.10 -6.18
C GLU A 43 0.34 3.17 -5.39
N ILE A 44 0.13 4.25 -4.64
CA ILE A 44 -1.08 4.42 -3.81
C ILE A 44 -2.33 4.54 -4.69
N MET A 45 -2.24 5.21 -5.83
CA MET A 45 -3.36 5.40 -6.74
C MET A 45 -3.88 4.07 -7.31
N LYS A 46 -3.03 3.04 -7.43
CA LYS A 46 -3.48 1.71 -7.86
C LYS A 46 -4.29 1.00 -6.78
N ALA A 47 -3.86 1.04 -5.52
CA ALA A 47 -4.63 0.49 -4.42
C ALA A 47 -6.02 1.17 -4.34
N ILE A 48 -6.06 2.49 -4.52
CA ILE A 48 -7.30 3.28 -4.57
C ILE A 48 -8.18 2.87 -5.76
N ASN A 49 -7.63 2.75 -6.97
CA ASN A 49 -8.39 2.32 -8.15
C ASN A 49 -8.95 0.90 -7.97
N ALA A 50 -8.11 -0.03 -7.52
CA ALA A 50 -8.50 -1.42 -7.31
C ALA A 50 -9.58 -1.56 -6.23
N ALA A 51 -9.47 -0.81 -5.13
CA ALA A 51 -10.49 -0.75 -4.09
C ALA A 51 -11.79 -0.16 -4.61
N ARG A 52 -11.74 0.94 -5.37
CA ARG A 52 -12.94 1.54 -5.99
C ARG A 52 -13.66 0.52 -6.87
N ASP A 53 -12.94 -0.08 -7.81
CA ASP A 53 -13.53 -1.00 -8.79
C ASP A 53 -14.13 -2.22 -8.10
N PHE A 54 -13.45 -2.73 -7.07
CA PHE A 54 -13.97 -3.83 -6.23
C PHE A 54 -15.24 -3.44 -5.46
N LEU A 55 -15.28 -2.27 -4.83
CA LEU A 55 -16.47 -1.81 -4.09
C LEU A 55 -17.66 -1.57 -5.01
N LEU A 56 -17.43 -0.95 -6.18
CA LEU A 56 -18.50 -0.72 -7.16
C LEU A 56 -19.05 -2.03 -7.73
N ALA A 57 -18.21 -3.05 -7.95
CA ALA A 57 -18.65 -4.37 -8.37
C ALA A 57 -19.44 -5.13 -7.29
N ASN A 58 -19.35 -4.72 -6.01
CA ASN A 58 -19.98 -5.37 -4.87
C ASN A 58 -20.95 -4.45 -4.11
N LEU A 59 -21.53 -3.47 -4.79
CA LEU A 59 -22.37 -2.42 -4.20
C LEU A 59 -23.53 -2.98 -3.36
N ASP A 60 -24.24 -4.00 -3.85
CA ASP A 60 -25.38 -4.63 -3.16
C ASP A 60 -25.01 -5.41 -1.89
N ASN A 61 -23.71 -5.62 -1.69
CA ASN A 61 -23.12 -6.45 -0.66
C ASN A 61 -22.31 -5.63 0.36
N LEU A 62 -22.00 -4.37 0.07
CA LEU A 62 -21.23 -3.46 0.94
C LEU A 62 -21.71 -3.48 2.39
N ASN A 63 -22.96 -3.06 2.61
CA ASN A 63 -23.52 -2.88 3.95
C ASN A 63 -23.80 -4.22 4.66
N LYS A 64 -23.74 -5.36 3.93
CA LYS A 64 -24.00 -6.70 4.49
C LYS A 64 -22.73 -7.39 5.01
N PHE A 65 -21.58 -7.10 4.38
CA PHE A 65 -20.31 -7.78 4.66
C PHE A 65 -19.23 -6.84 5.20
N GLN A 66 -19.62 -5.62 5.54
CA GLN A 66 -18.80 -4.75 6.36
C GLN A 66 -18.66 -5.32 7.77
N SER A 67 -17.47 -5.21 8.36
CA SER A 67 -17.27 -5.62 9.74
C SER A 67 -17.89 -4.60 10.70
N ALA A 68 -18.67 -5.09 11.65
CA ALA A 68 -19.17 -4.31 12.77
C ALA A 68 -18.12 -4.16 13.89
N ASP A 69 -17.02 -4.91 13.83
CA ASP A 69 -15.92 -4.82 14.79
C ASP A 69 -14.98 -3.67 14.40
N GLU A 70 -14.88 -2.65 15.26
CA GLU A 70 -13.99 -1.51 15.03
C GLU A 70 -12.51 -1.92 14.94
N SER A 71 -12.12 -3.06 15.51
CA SER A 71 -10.73 -3.56 15.41
C SER A 71 -10.33 -4.02 14.00
N ASP A 72 -11.30 -4.28 13.13
CA ASP A 72 -11.07 -4.55 11.71
C ASP A 72 -10.90 -3.27 10.87
N HIS A 73 -11.11 -2.10 11.47
CA HIS A 73 -11.00 -0.79 10.82
C HIS A 73 -9.62 -0.22 11.13
N TYR A 74 -8.77 -0.11 10.11
CA TYR A 74 -7.41 0.42 10.25
C TYR A 74 -7.10 1.41 9.12
N ASN A 75 -6.18 2.34 9.39
CA ASN A 75 -5.90 3.44 8.47
C ASN A 75 -4.88 3.03 7.40
N TYR A 76 -5.33 2.23 6.44
CA TYR A 76 -4.49 1.75 5.34
C TYR A 76 -3.79 2.89 4.60
N GLY A 77 -4.53 3.96 4.31
CA GLY A 77 -4.04 5.09 3.52
C GLY A 77 -2.87 5.81 4.19
N GLU A 78 -3.02 6.17 5.47
CA GLU A 78 -1.95 6.87 6.21
C GLU A 78 -0.76 5.95 6.51
N GLU A 79 -0.99 4.69 6.85
CA GLU A 79 0.11 3.76 7.10
C GLU A 79 0.95 3.52 5.85
N MET A 80 0.30 3.27 4.69
CA MET A 80 1.01 3.12 3.43
C MET A 80 1.74 4.40 3.02
N GLU A 81 1.10 5.55 3.18
CA GLU A 81 1.73 6.84 2.90
C GLU A 81 2.98 7.05 3.76
N SER A 82 2.91 6.75 5.06
CA SER A 82 4.05 6.86 5.99
C SER A 82 5.22 5.96 5.59
N VAL A 83 4.93 4.70 5.27
CA VAL A 83 5.95 3.73 4.83
C VAL A 83 6.58 4.17 3.51
N LEU A 84 5.78 4.53 2.51
CA LEU A 84 6.28 4.92 1.19
C LEU A 84 7.06 6.23 1.23
N ASN A 85 6.61 7.21 2.01
CA ASN A 85 7.35 8.45 2.23
C ASN A 85 8.71 8.15 2.87
N THR A 86 8.75 7.31 3.91
CA THR A 86 10.01 6.92 4.54
C THR A 86 10.93 6.24 3.54
N LEU A 87 10.45 5.21 2.82
CA LEU A 87 11.23 4.50 1.81
C LEU A 87 11.78 5.42 0.72
N SER A 88 11.00 6.42 0.28
CA SER A 88 11.43 7.38 -0.75
C SER A 88 12.65 8.21 -0.35
N THR A 89 12.88 8.39 0.96
CA THR A 89 14.02 9.15 1.51
C THR A 89 15.29 8.33 1.70
N LEU A 90 15.22 7.00 1.56
CA LEU A 90 16.33 6.08 1.79
C LEU A 90 17.09 5.82 0.48
N ALA A 91 18.18 6.56 0.24
CA ALA A 91 18.98 6.43 -0.98
C ALA A 91 19.41 4.96 -1.23
N GLY A 92 19.33 4.51 -2.48
CA GLY A 92 19.68 3.14 -2.86
C GLY A 92 18.60 2.09 -2.60
N ILE A 93 17.49 2.45 -1.95
CA ILE A 93 16.31 1.57 -1.84
C ILE A 93 15.55 1.53 -3.17
N VAL A 94 15.06 0.35 -3.51
CA VAL A 94 14.11 0.12 -4.60
C VAL A 94 12.86 -0.53 -4.02
N PHE A 95 11.68 0.02 -4.29
CA PHE A 95 10.42 -0.51 -3.79
C PHE A 95 9.35 -0.62 -4.87
N GLU A 96 8.37 -1.50 -4.66
CA GLU A 96 7.33 -1.85 -5.61
C GLU A 96 6.05 -2.22 -4.85
N VAL A 97 4.90 -1.63 -5.20
CA VAL A 97 3.61 -2.05 -4.61
C VAL A 97 2.97 -3.11 -5.50
N ILE A 98 2.69 -4.27 -4.88
CA ILE A 98 2.04 -5.40 -5.53
C ILE A 98 0.82 -5.78 -4.68
N GLY A 99 -0.38 -5.47 -5.19
CA GLY A 99 -1.62 -5.54 -4.41
C GLY A 99 -1.58 -4.59 -3.20
N ASN A 100 -1.71 -5.15 -1.99
CA ASN A 100 -1.70 -4.37 -0.74
C ASN A 100 -0.34 -4.41 -0.02
N TRP A 101 0.71 -4.93 -0.67
CA TRP A 101 2.03 -5.13 -0.06
C TRP A 101 3.08 -4.27 -0.78
N VAL A 102 4.05 -3.78 -0.03
CA VAL A 102 5.24 -3.11 -0.57
C VAL A 102 6.38 -4.12 -0.55
N TRP A 103 7.01 -4.38 -1.69
CA TRP A 103 8.23 -5.18 -1.79
C TRP A 103 9.44 -4.26 -1.92
N ILE A 104 10.53 -4.58 -1.24
CA ILE A 104 11.66 -3.67 -1.00
C ILE A 104 12.98 -4.42 -1.25
N SER A 105 13.86 -3.79 -2.02
CA SER A 105 15.16 -4.30 -2.47
C SER A 105 16.16 -3.15 -2.65
N GLY A 106 17.29 -3.40 -3.32
CA GLY A 106 18.40 -2.45 -3.42
C GLY A 106 19.34 -2.51 -2.21
N GLU A 107 19.87 -1.36 -1.78
CA GLU A 107 20.84 -1.21 -0.68
C GLU A 107 20.18 -1.34 0.71
N THR A 108 19.42 -2.41 0.92
CA THR A 108 18.61 -2.61 2.14
C THR A 108 19.43 -2.88 3.40
N ILE A 109 20.72 -3.24 3.26
CA ILE A 109 21.59 -3.59 4.39
C ILE A 109 21.87 -2.35 5.25
N VAL A 110 22.18 -1.20 4.62
CA VAL A 110 22.51 0.03 5.35
C VAL A 110 21.28 0.66 6.01
N HIS A 111 20.09 0.38 5.48
CA HIS A 111 18.81 0.89 5.98
C HIS A 111 18.05 -0.11 6.85
N LYS A 112 18.68 -1.24 7.21
CA LYS A 112 18.02 -2.37 7.89
C LYS A 112 17.27 -1.97 9.17
N ASP A 113 17.84 -1.07 9.95
CA ASP A 113 17.23 -0.67 11.23
C ASP A 113 16.00 0.23 11.00
N VAL A 114 16.07 1.16 10.03
CA VAL A 114 14.92 1.97 9.60
C VAL A 114 13.81 1.07 9.05
N LEU A 115 14.15 0.08 8.22
CA LEU A 115 13.18 -0.86 7.67
C LEU A 115 12.44 -1.63 8.78
N LYS A 116 13.13 -2.04 9.85
CA LYS A 116 12.48 -2.68 11.00
C LYS A 116 11.59 -1.71 11.78
N GLU A 117 12.02 -0.47 11.95
CA GLU A 117 11.27 0.57 12.67
C GLU A 117 9.92 0.83 12.00
N ILE A 118 9.89 0.93 10.67
CA ILE A 118 8.65 1.03 9.88
C ILE A 118 7.95 -0.33 9.66
N LYS A 119 8.24 -1.32 10.52
CA LYS A 119 7.61 -2.66 10.56
C LYS A 119 7.76 -3.48 9.28
N CYS A 120 8.74 -3.19 8.43
CA CYS A 120 9.07 -4.08 7.32
C CYS A 120 9.64 -5.40 7.85
N LYS A 121 9.38 -6.49 7.11
CA LYS A 121 9.78 -7.85 7.44
C LYS A 121 10.65 -8.41 6.33
N TRP A 122 11.58 -9.29 6.68
CA TRP A 122 12.45 -9.96 5.70
C TRP A 122 11.79 -11.25 5.19
N ALA A 123 11.72 -11.42 3.87
CA ALA A 123 11.30 -12.66 3.22
C ALA A 123 12.54 -13.45 2.76
N PRO A 124 13.06 -14.42 3.55
CA PRO A 124 14.36 -15.05 3.30
C PRO A 124 14.45 -15.79 1.97
N LYS A 125 13.37 -16.44 1.53
CA LYS A 125 13.34 -17.17 0.25
C LYS A 125 13.37 -16.24 -0.96
N LYS A 126 12.77 -15.06 -0.85
CA LYS A 126 12.75 -14.02 -1.90
C LYS A 126 13.94 -13.08 -1.81
N LYS A 127 14.68 -13.12 -0.70
CA LYS A 127 15.79 -12.23 -0.37
C LYS A 127 15.41 -10.75 -0.53
N GLN A 128 14.20 -10.41 -0.08
CA GLN A 128 13.66 -9.05 -0.14
C GLN A 128 12.94 -8.71 1.16
N TRP A 129 12.92 -7.42 1.47
CA TRP A 129 12.06 -6.88 2.51
C TRP A 129 10.65 -6.68 1.96
N PHE A 130 9.66 -6.69 2.85
CA PHE A 130 8.31 -6.31 2.49
C PHE A 130 7.63 -5.60 3.66
N TYR A 131 6.71 -4.70 3.34
CA TYR A 131 5.72 -4.18 4.27
C TYR A 131 4.33 -4.67 3.87
N ARG A 132 3.52 -4.97 4.87
CA ARG A 132 2.08 -5.18 4.75
C ARG A 132 1.40 -4.77 6.06
N PRO A 133 0.15 -4.29 6.02
CA PRO A 133 -0.68 -4.20 7.22
C PRO A 133 -0.78 -5.57 7.91
N GLU A 134 -0.85 -5.60 9.24
CA GLU A 134 -0.82 -6.87 9.99
C GLU A 134 -2.07 -7.72 9.69
N GLU A 135 -3.18 -7.04 9.42
CA GLU A 135 -4.51 -7.57 9.07
C GLU A 135 -4.47 -8.31 7.73
N HIS A 136 -3.49 -7.99 6.86
CA HIS A 136 -3.32 -8.62 5.53
C HIS A 136 -2.44 -9.87 5.58
N LYS A 137 -2.22 -10.41 6.79
CA LYS A 137 -1.51 -11.67 6.99
C LYS A 137 -2.31 -12.83 6.42
N SER A 138 -1.76 -13.47 5.38
CA SER A 138 -2.30 -14.75 4.91
C SER A 138 -2.12 -15.83 5.97
N THR A 139 -3.20 -16.23 6.64
CA THR A 139 -3.20 -17.27 7.67
C THR A 139 -3.55 -18.66 7.10
N ARG A 140 -4.25 -18.70 5.95
CA ARG A 140 -4.80 -19.94 5.37
C ARG A 140 -4.05 -20.45 4.14
N ASN A 141 -3.27 -19.62 3.44
CA ASN A 141 -2.49 -20.06 2.29
C ASN A 141 -1.04 -20.34 2.69
N ARG A 142 -0.64 -21.61 2.68
CA ARG A 142 0.74 -22.06 2.94
C ARG A 142 1.55 -22.29 1.65
N LYS A 143 0.96 -22.07 0.48
CA LYS A 143 1.64 -22.22 -0.80
C LYS A 143 2.65 -21.08 -0.97
N GLU A 144 3.88 -21.43 -1.29
CA GLU A 144 4.91 -20.48 -1.66
C GLU A 144 4.62 -19.96 -3.07
N HIS A 145 4.70 -18.64 -3.26
CA HIS A 145 4.63 -17.99 -4.56
C HIS A 145 5.92 -17.21 -4.81
N SER A 146 6.46 -17.27 -6.01
CA SER A 146 7.54 -16.38 -6.48
C SER A 146 7.03 -14.93 -6.57
N LEU A 147 7.95 -13.96 -6.68
CA LEU A 147 7.54 -12.56 -6.88
C LEU A 147 6.81 -12.36 -8.19
N ASP A 148 7.20 -13.07 -9.25
CA ASP A 148 6.58 -12.96 -10.57
C ASP A 148 5.15 -13.49 -10.54
N GLU A 149 4.90 -14.62 -9.88
CA GLU A 149 3.53 -15.13 -9.67
C GLU A 149 2.67 -14.15 -8.87
N ILE A 150 3.26 -13.44 -7.88
CA ILE A 150 2.55 -12.43 -7.09
C ILE A 150 2.22 -11.22 -7.97
N ARG A 151 3.16 -10.77 -8.82
CA ARG A 151 2.94 -9.69 -9.80
C ARG A 151 1.85 -10.04 -10.80
N GLU A 152 1.86 -11.26 -11.36
CA GLU A 152 0.83 -11.72 -12.28
C GLU A 152 -0.55 -11.74 -11.62
N LYS A 153 -0.61 -12.18 -10.36
CA LYS A 153 -1.88 -12.34 -9.64
C LYS A 153 -2.49 -11.02 -9.19
N PHE A 154 -1.68 -10.05 -8.78
CA PHE A 154 -2.17 -8.81 -8.14
C PHE A 154 -1.85 -7.54 -8.93
N GLY A 155 -1.06 -7.64 -10.01
CA GLY A 155 -0.57 -6.51 -10.79
C GLY A 155 0.53 -5.72 -10.08
N THR A 156 1.33 -4.99 -10.86
CA THR A 156 2.39 -4.11 -10.36
C THR A 156 2.48 -2.83 -11.19
N ALA A 157 3.03 -1.74 -10.65
CA ALA A 157 3.44 -0.55 -11.41
C ALA A 157 4.90 -0.56 -11.86
N GLY A 158 5.60 -1.66 -11.58
CA GLY A 158 7.04 -1.72 -11.74
C GLY A 158 7.75 -1.16 -10.51
N GLN A 159 9.07 -1.29 -10.53
CA GLN A 159 9.93 -0.89 -9.43
C GLN A 159 10.23 0.60 -9.48
N ARG A 160 10.34 1.22 -8.30
CA ARG A 160 10.74 2.61 -8.12
C ARG A 160 11.99 2.70 -7.25
N SER A 161 12.95 3.48 -7.71
CA SER A 161 14.13 3.83 -6.92
C SER A 161 13.82 5.02 -6.02
N ALA A 162 14.16 4.90 -4.75
CA ALA A 162 14.16 6.00 -3.82
C ALA A 162 15.20 7.04 -4.24
N THR A 163 14.80 8.30 -4.28
CA THR A 163 15.68 9.41 -4.65
C THR A 163 16.68 9.75 -3.54
N GLY A 164 16.37 9.38 -2.30
CA GLY A 164 17.13 9.83 -1.14
C GLY A 164 16.81 11.28 -0.78
N VAL A 165 17.20 11.71 0.43
CA VAL A 165 17.28 13.14 0.72
C VAL A 165 18.54 13.65 0.02
N ASN A 166 18.40 14.46 -1.03
CA ASN A 166 19.50 15.34 -1.42
C ASN A 166 19.76 16.25 -0.23
N ARG A 167 20.74 15.92 0.61
CA ARG A 167 21.32 16.88 1.54
C ARG A 167 21.86 18.00 0.66
N VAL A 168 21.08 19.07 0.54
CA VAL A 168 21.64 20.35 0.14
C VAL A 168 22.60 20.67 1.28
N GLU A 169 23.88 20.40 1.08
CA GLU A 169 24.90 20.85 2.03
C GLU A 169 24.71 22.35 2.19
N ALA A 170 24.24 22.77 3.36
CA ALA A 170 24.28 24.16 3.74
C ALA A 170 25.76 24.54 3.74
N ARG A 171 26.20 25.17 2.65
CA ARG A 171 27.51 25.83 2.59
C ARG A 171 27.54 26.84 3.72
N ALA A 172 28.42 26.58 4.68
CA ALA A 172 28.79 27.49 5.77
C ALA A 172 29.37 28.80 5.22
#